data_AF-A0A9W6TTF4-F1
#
_entry.id   AF-A0A9W6TTF4-F1
#
_cell.length_a   1.000
_cell.length_b   1.000
_cell.length_c   1.000
_cell.angle_alpha   90.00
_cell.angle_beta   90.00
_cell.angle_gamma   90.00
#
_symmetry.space_group_name_H-M   'P 1'
#
loop_
_entity.id
_entity.type
_entity.pdbx_description
1 polymer ?
#
loop_
_entity_poly.entity_id
_entity_poly.type
_entity_poly.pdbx_seq_one_letter_code
_entity_poly.pdbx_strand_id
1 'polypeptide(L)'
;MVGPVYALVPARALPTVDLSKSVWGELLPAGIHTAIHRFLTKAHLPLLLANMAGMILNTVVTCVDAHVGQVLSLISLVLWLPLGLGAPSTLRYDVVRLVMGTFDFWFFSCTTKITTVMVLIYFWDLRFCRMIVDWIGFHNIGLIDGQVRGIRHFVIATVVGIPPIILLLVWVMLYRLDGCTSFSLMEHHNKHTQFNLSGVDVIGNGMVTLSLLMTKLVVRKRQSLDSQP
;
A
#
# COMPACT_ATOMS: atom_id res chain seq x y z
N MET A 1 -17.10 -38.07 -30.74
CA MET A 1 -16.69 -36.89 -29.95
C MET A 1 -16.81 -37.28 -28.48
N VAL A 2 -15.70 -37.53 -27.80
CA VAL A 2 -15.68 -37.87 -26.38
C VAL A 2 -15.56 -36.55 -25.61
N GLY A 3 -16.61 -36.17 -24.89
CA GLY A 3 -16.61 -34.96 -24.07
C GLY A 3 -15.70 -35.11 -22.84
N PRO A 4 -15.21 -34.00 -22.27
CA PRO A 4 -14.37 -34.06 -21.08
C PRO A 4 -15.16 -34.68 -19.91
N VAL A 5 -14.62 -35.76 -19.34
CA VAL A 5 -15.14 -36.40 -18.13
C VAL A 5 -14.61 -35.62 -16.93
N TYR A 6 -15.49 -34.89 -16.26
CA TYR A 6 -15.15 -34.19 -15.01
C TYR A 6 -15.22 -35.18 -13.85
N ALA A 7 -14.06 -35.54 -13.29
CA ALA A 7 -13.98 -36.34 -12.07
C ALA A 7 -13.94 -35.42 -10.85
N LEU A 8 -14.85 -35.64 -9.89
CA LEU A 8 -14.80 -34.97 -8.60
C LEU A 8 -13.62 -35.53 -7.79
N VAL A 9 -12.53 -34.76 -7.73
CA VAL A 9 -11.36 -35.10 -6.91
C VAL A 9 -11.62 -34.60 -5.49
N PRO A 10 -11.43 -35.42 -4.44
CA PRO A 10 -11.53 -34.95 -3.07
C PRO A 10 -10.59 -33.76 -2.87
N ALA A 11 -11.13 -32.66 -2.33
CA ALA A 11 -10.36 -31.47 -2.06
C ALA A 11 -9.14 -31.84 -1.21
N ARG A 12 -7.93 -31.45 -1.66
CA ARG A 12 -6.72 -31.58 -0.85
C ARG A 12 -6.97 -30.92 0.50
N ALA A 13 -6.53 -31.57 1.58
CA ALA A 13 -6.66 -31.01 2.92
C ALA A 13 -6.15 -29.56 2.93
N LEU A 14 -6.96 -28.66 3.47
CA LEU A 14 -6.61 -27.25 3.61
C LEU A 14 -5.29 -27.16 4.40
N PRO A 15 -4.34 -26.32 3.98
CA PRO A 15 -3.10 -26.16 4.72
C PRO A 15 -3.42 -25.74 6.15
N THR A 16 -2.85 -26.45 7.13
CA THR A 16 -3.01 -26.10 8.55
C THR A 16 -2.23 -24.82 8.81
N VAL A 17 -2.95 -23.70 8.99
CA VAL A 17 -2.37 -22.39 9.26
C VAL A 17 -2.07 -22.27 10.75
N ASP A 18 -0.79 -22.17 11.11
CA ASP A 18 -0.39 -21.91 12.49
C ASP A 18 -0.45 -20.40 12.76
N LEU A 19 -1.41 -20.03 13.61
CA LEU A 19 -1.72 -18.65 13.95
C LEU A 19 -0.86 -18.10 15.10
N SER A 20 0.01 -18.93 15.68
CA SER A 20 0.91 -18.56 16.77
C SER A 20 2.19 -17.87 16.29
N LYS A 21 2.58 -18.07 15.03
CA LYS A 21 3.83 -17.54 14.44
C LYS A 21 3.62 -16.14 13.84
N SER A 22 4.26 -15.13 14.43
CA SER A 22 4.33 -13.79 13.84
C SER A 22 5.50 -13.69 12.84
N VAL A 23 5.36 -12.84 11.82
CA VAL A 23 6.43 -12.62 10.84
C VAL A 23 7.73 -12.19 11.52
N TRP A 24 7.64 -11.28 12.49
CA TRP A 24 8.81 -10.80 13.21
C TRP A 24 9.39 -11.81 14.19
N GLY A 25 8.57 -12.69 14.77
CA GLY A 25 9.05 -13.75 15.65
C GLY A 25 9.93 -14.77 14.92
N GLU A 26 9.68 -14.97 13.61
CA GLU A 26 10.48 -15.85 12.76
C GLU A 26 11.68 -15.12 12.12
N LEU A 27 11.50 -13.85 11.73
CA LEU A 27 12.51 -13.09 10.97
C LEU A 27 13.57 -12.41 11.86
N LEU A 28 13.22 -12.04 13.09
CA LEU A 28 14.10 -11.29 14.00
C LEU A 28 14.57 -12.12 15.19
N PRO A 29 15.81 -11.91 15.67
CA PRO A 29 16.27 -12.47 16.93
C PRO A 29 15.35 -12.12 18.11
N ALA A 30 15.12 -13.07 19.01
CA ALA A 30 14.20 -12.93 20.14
C ALA A 30 14.46 -11.68 21.03
N GLY A 31 15.73 -11.28 21.20
CA GLY A 31 16.10 -10.08 21.95
C GLY A 31 15.63 -8.78 21.30
N ILE A 32 15.70 -8.70 19.96
CA ILE A 32 15.26 -7.51 19.21
C ILE A 32 13.73 -7.44 19.19
N HIS A 33 13.07 -8.59 18.95
CA HIS A 33 11.61 -8.66 18.96
C HIS A 33 11.02 -8.21 20.30
N THR A 34 11.58 -8.70 21.42
CA THR A 34 11.11 -8.32 22.76
C THR A 34 11.39 -6.85 23.10
N ALA A 35 12.53 -6.30 22.68
CA ALA A 35 12.84 -4.89 22.85
C ALA A 35 11.86 -3.99 22.09
N ILE A 36 11.61 -4.28 20.80
CA ILE A 36 10.69 -3.49 19.99
C ILE A 36 9.25 -3.64 20.50
N HIS A 37 8.83 -4.84 20.88
CA HIS A 37 7.51 -5.05 21.44
C HIS A 37 7.28 -4.26 22.75
N ARG A 38 8.28 -4.23 23.65
CA ARG A 38 8.24 -3.41 24.87
C ARG A 38 8.18 -1.92 24.56
N PHE A 39 8.93 -1.46 23.56
CA PHE A 39 8.89 -0.06 23.12
C PHE A 39 7.50 0.32 22.57
N LEU A 40 6.96 -0.49 21.64
CA LEU A 40 5.66 -0.27 21.02
C LEU A 40 4.52 -0.28 22.03
N THR A 41 4.56 -1.18 23.02
CA THR A 41 3.51 -1.28 24.06
C THR A 41 3.60 -0.14 25.07
N LYS A 42 4.80 0.21 25.54
CA LYS A 42 5.01 1.29 26.52
C LYS A 42 4.63 2.67 25.96
N ALA A 43 4.93 2.92 24.68
CA ALA A 43 4.68 4.21 24.03
C ALA A 43 3.49 4.15 23.05
N HIS A 44 2.55 3.20 23.20
CA HIS A 44 1.53 2.95 22.18
C HIS A 44 0.67 4.18 21.84
N LEU A 45 0.20 4.95 22.84
CA LEU A 45 -0.67 6.10 22.64
C LEU A 45 0.05 7.26 21.92
N PRO A 46 1.23 7.73 22.38
CA PRO A 46 1.94 8.79 21.66
C PRO A 46 2.38 8.34 20.26
N LEU A 47 2.75 7.07 20.07
CA LEU A 47 3.07 6.53 18.75
C LEU A 47 1.86 6.48 17.83
N LEU A 48 0.67 6.16 18.34
CA LEU A 48 -0.57 6.19 17.57
C LEU A 48 -0.91 7.61 17.13
N LEU A 49 -0.81 8.59 18.04
CA LEU A 49 -1.05 10.00 17.72
C LEU A 49 -0.03 10.53 16.70
N ALA A 50 1.25 10.20 16.87
CA ALA A 50 2.30 10.54 15.92
C ALA A 50 2.01 9.94 14.53
N ASN A 51 1.60 8.67 14.47
CA ASN A 51 1.25 8.01 13.22
C ASN A 51 0.03 8.65 12.55
N MET A 52 -1.03 8.99 13.31
CA MET A 52 -2.20 9.70 12.77
C MET A 52 -1.82 11.09 12.24
N ALA A 53 -1.00 11.83 12.97
CA ALA A 53 -0.46 13.11 12.51
C ALA A 53 0.37 12.93 11.23
N GLY A 54 1.23 11.92 11.17
CA GLY A 54 2.02 11.58 9.99
C GLY A 54 1.16 11.31 8.76
N MET A 55 0.07 10.54 8.90
CA MET A 55 -0.88 10.26 7.81
C MET A 55 -1.61 11.53 7.33
N ILE A 56 -2.03 12.39 8.25
CA ILE A 56 -2.68 13.67 7.91
C ILE A 56 -1.69 14.57 7.17
N LEU A 57 -0.46 14.70 7.69
CA LEU A 57 0.61 15.46 7.05
C LEU A 57 0.91 14.95 5.64
N ASN A 58 0.93 13.63 5.44
CA ASN A 58 1.13 13.02 4.13
C ASN A 58 0.07 13.47 3.11
N THR A 59 -1.18 13.61 3.57
CA THR A 59 -2.28 14.16 2.75
C THR A 59 -2.05 15.63 2.43
N VAL A 60 -1.59 16.42 3.41
CA VAL A 60 -1.35 17.86 3.23
C VAL A 60 -0.20 18.14 2.26
N VAL A 61 0.82 17.27 2.20
CA VAL A 61 1.99 17.42 1.31
C VAL A 61 1.60 17.62 -0.16
N THR A 62 0.48 17.05 -0.62
CA THR A 62 0.05 17.22 -2.03
C THR A 62 -0.54 18.60 -2.32
N CYS A 63 -0.96 19.34 -1.30
CA CYS A 63 -1.65 20.62 -1.44
C CYS A 63 -0.75 21.83 -1.18
N VAL A 64 0.51 21.63 -0.82
CA VAL A 64 1.45 22.69 -0.45
C VAL A 64 2.57 22.83 -1.48
N ASP A 65 3.20 24.01 -1.48
CA ASP A 65 4.33 24.33 -2.34
C ASP A 65 5.49 23.34 -2.16
N ALA A 66 6.32 23.17 -3.19
CA ALA A 66 7.40 22.18 -3.22
C ALA A 66 8.34 22.25 -2.00
N HIS A 67 8.79 23.45 -1.62
CA HIS A 67 9.72 23.61 -0.48
C HIS A 67 9.09 23.18 0.85
N VAL A 68 7.85 23.60 1.11
CA VAL A 68 7.11 23.22 2.33
C VAL A 68 6.80 21.72 2.31
N GLY A 69 6.39 21.20 1.16
CA GLY A 69 6.07 19.79 0.96
C GLY A 69 7.26 18.86 1.21
N GLN A 70 8.48 19.25 0.84
CA GLN A 70 9.71 18.48 1.09
C GLN A 70 10.02 18.35 2.59
N VAL A 71 9.87 19.43 3.36
CA VAL A 71 10.08 19.38 4.82
C VAL A 71 8.97 18.56 5.47
N LEU A 72 7.72 18.77 5.04
CA LEU A 72 6.56 18.11 5.61
C LEU A 72 6.53 16.61 5.32
N SER A 73 7.01 16.17 4.14
CA SER A 73 7.12 14.76 3.79
C SER A 73 8.14 14.02 4.68
N LEU A 74 9.25 14.67 5.01
CA LEU A 74 10.25 14.12 5.93
C LEU A 74 9.69 13.99 7.35
N ILE A 75 9.04 15.04 7.86
CA ILE A 75 8.41 15.01 9.19
C ILE A 75 7.34 13.91 9.23
N SER A 76 6.50 13.81 8.19
CA SER A 76 5.48 12.77 8.06
C SER A 76 6.10 11.37 8.11
N LEU A 77 7.16 11.13 7.34
CA LEU A 77 7.87 9.85 7.34
C LEU A 77 8.41 9.49 8.73
N VAL A 78 9.08 10.42 9.41
CA VAL A 78 9.64 10.19 10.75
C VAL A 78 8.56 9.87 11.79
N LEU A 79 7.42 10.59 11.74
CA LEU A 79 6.30 10.37 12.64
C LEU A 79 5.58 9.04 12.40
N TRP A 80 5.52 8.59 11.14
CA TRP A 80 4.85 7.36 10.75
C TRP A 80 5.70 6.10 10.97
N LEU A 81 7.01 6.20 10.74
CA LEU A 81 7.94 5.07 10.67
C LEU A 81 7.91 4.11 11.89
N PRO A 82 7.85 4.58 13.15
CA PRO A 82 7.84 3.68 14.31
C PRO A 82 6.66 2.70 14.32
N LEU A 83 5.46 3.16 13.97
CA LEU A 83 4.26 2.31 13.95
C LEU A 83 4.11 1.58 12.62
N GLY A 84 4.49 2.21 11.51
CA GLY A 84 4.52 1.59 10.19
C GLY A 84 5.43 0.37 10.12
N LEU A 85 6.62 0.44 10.73
CA LEU A 85 7.52 -0.70 10.89
C LEU A 85 7.02 -1.69 11.95
N GLY A 86 6.27 -1.24 12.96
CA GLY A 86 5.64 -2.12 13.92
C GLY A 86 4.50 -2.97 13.33
N ALA A 87 3.82 -2.51 12.27
CA ALA A 87 2.65 -3.19 11.72
C ALA A 87 2.93 -4.63 11.23
N PRO A 88 4.04 -4.95 10.53
CA PRO A 88 4.39 -6.32 10.19
C PRO A 88 4.56 -7.27 11.39
N SER A 89 4.83 -6.77 12.60
CA SER A 89 4.88 -7.63 13.80
C SER A 89 3.53 -8.26 14.15
N THR A 90 2.42 -7.65 13.70
CA THR A 90 1.05 -8.17 13.87
C THR A 90 0.66 -9.18 12.79
N LEU A 91 1.44 -9.24 11.70
CA LEU A 91 1.19 -10.16 10.61
C LEU A 91 1.61 -11.59 11.01
N ARG A 92 0.80 -12.55 10.59
CA ARG A 92 1.03 -13.99 10.83
C ARG A 92 1.80 -14.57 9.65
N TYR A 93 2.87 -15.30 9.95
CA TYR A 93 3.81 -15.78 8.93
C TYR A 93 3.12 -16.63 7.86
N ASP A 94 2.33 -17.63 8.26
CA ASP A 94 1.65 -18.53 7.32
C ASP A 94 0.63 -17.82 6.44
N VAL A 95 -0.05 -16.80 6.98
CA VAL A 95 -1.00 -15.98 6.20
C VAL A 95 -0.25 -15.16 5.15
N VAL A 96 0.85 -14.52 5.54
CA VAL A 96 1.70 -13.75 4.62
C VAL A 96 2.25 -14.66 3.52
N ARG A 97 2.78 -15.83 3.88
CA ARG A 97 3.30 -16.81 2.93
C ARG A 97 2.23 -17.25 1.93
N LEU A 98 1.00 -17.49 2.39
CA LEU A 98 -0.12 -17.86 1.51
C LEU A 98 -0.48 -16.71 0.56
N VAL A 99 -0.60 -15.48 1.07
CA VAL A 99 -0.91 -14.29 0.27
C VAL A 99 0.16 -14.02 -0.77
N MET A 100 1.45 -14.14 -0.41
CA MET A 100 2.57 -13.99 -1.34
C MET A 100 2.60 -15.08 -2.44
N GLY A 101 1.90 -16.20 -2.26
CA GLY A 101 1.74 -17.22 -3.30
C GLY A 101 0.68 -16.87 -4.35
N THR A 102 -0.09 -15.80 -4.15
CA THR A 102 -1.20 -15.44 -5.05
C THR A 102 -0.77 -14.47 -6.15
N PHE A 103 -1.35 -14.63 -7.36
CA PHE A 103 -1.15 -13.68 -8.45
C PHE A 103 -1.60 -12.26 -8.08
N ASP A 104 -2.72 -12.13 -7.37
CA ASP A 104 -3.28 -10.84 -6.94
C ASP A 104 -2.26 -10.01 -6.14
N PHE A 105 -1.49 -10.65 -5.26
CA PHE A 105 -0.45 -9.96 -4.48
C PHE A 105 0.67 -9.42 -5.37
N TRP A 106 1.18 -10.22 -6.30
CA TRP A 106 2.25 -9.79 -7.21
C TRP A 106 1.78 -8.72 -8.19
N PHE A 107 0.56 -8.84 -8.72
CA PHE A 107 -0.05 -7.82 -9.56
C PHE A 107 -0.16 -6.48 -8.82
N PHE A 108 -0.68 -6.51 -7.58
CA PHE A 108 -0.78 -5.33 -6.71
C PHE A 108 0.60 -4.74 -6.40
N SER A 109 1.59 -5.57 -6.04
CA SER A 109 2.94 -5.12 -5.72
C SER A 109 3.64 -4.50 -6.92
N CYS A 110 3.55 -5.11 -8.11
CA CYS A 110 4.10 -4.57 -9.34
C CYS A 110 3.46 -3.24 -9.72
N THR A 111 2.13 -3.15 -9.67
CA THR A 111 1.40 -1.90 -9.95
C THR A 111 1.84 -0.80 -9.00
N THR A 112 1.84 -1.08 -7.68
CA THR A 112 2.24 -0.10 -6.67
C THR A 112 3.69 0.36 -6.87
N LYS A 113 4.61 -0.56 -7.17
CA LYS A 113 6.02 -0.26 -7.42
C LYS A 113 6.20 0.62 -8.66
N ILE A 114 5.58 0.26 -9.79
CA ILE A 114 5.66 1.04 -11.03
C ILE A 114 5.13 2.45 -10.79
N THR A 115 3.95 2.58 -10.17
CA THR A 115 3.37 3.89 -9.83
C THR A 115 4.30 4.69 -8.92
N THR A 116 4.83 4.07 -7.87
CA THR A 116 5.75 4.74 -6.92
C THR A 116 7.02 5.23 -7.60
N VAL A 117 7.63 4.42 -8.46
CA VAL A 117 8.83 4.79 -9.22
C VAL A 117 8.53 5.94 -10.18
N MET A 118 7.40 5.89 -10.89
CA MET A 118 7.02 6.98 -11.80
C MET A 118 6.75 8.28 -11.04
N VAL A 119 6.10 8.20 -9.88
CA VAL A 119 5.87 9.37 -9.02
C VAL A 119 7.19 9.92 -8.44
N LEU A 120 8.13 9.05 -8.07
CA LEU A 120 9.48 9.45 -7.64
C LEU A 120 10.19 10.23 -8.75
N ILE A 121 10.17 9.71 -9.98
CA ILE A 121 10.77 10.39 -11.14
C ILE A 121 10.07 11.72 -11.40
N TYR A 122 8.73 11.76 -11.28
CA TYR A 122 7.93 12.96 -11.50
C TYR A 122 8.18 14.09 -10.50
N PHE A 123 8.36 13.77 -9.21
CA PHE A 123 8.68 14.77 -8.19
C PHE A 123 10.15 15.19 -8.20
N TRP A 124 11.06 14.26 -8.46
CA TRP A 124 12.52 14.46 -8.45
C TRP A 124 13.04 15.18 -7.17
N ASP A 125 12.32 15.08 -6.06
CA ASP A 125 12.63 15.76 -4.80
C ASP A 125 12.15 14.98 -3.57
N LEU A 126 12.46 15.49 -2.37
CA LEU A 126 12.15 14.83 -1.09
C LEU A 126 10.66 14.58 -0.81
N ARG A 127 9.73 15.07 -1.65
CA ARG A 127 8.30 14.67 -1.54
C ARG A 127 8.13 13.17 -1.81
N PHE A 128 9.10 12.50 -2.43
CA PHE A 128 9.10 11.04 -2.58
C PHE A 128 9.06 10.28 -1.25
N CYS A 129 9.53 10.86 -0.13
CA CYS A 129 9.49 10.22 1.19
C CYS A 129 8.07 9.79 1.58
N ARG A 130 7.09 10.56 1.12
CA ARG A 130 5.67 10.29 1.30
C ARG A 130 5.22 9.02 0.55
N MET A 131 5.81 8.75 -0.62
CA MET A 131 5.54 7.52 -1.38
C MET A 131 6.09 6.28 -0.69
N ILE A 132 7.14 6.40 0.12
CA ILE A 132 7.62 5.27 0.93
C ILE A 132 6.58 4.92 1.99
N VAL A 133 5.99 5.92 2.65
CA VAL A 133 4.90 5.73 3.63
C VAL A 133 3.72 5.02 2.97
N ASP A 134 3.27 5.52 1.83
CA ASP A 134 2.15 4.95 1.09
C ASP A 134 2.45 3.53 0.59
N TRP A 135 3.66 3.30 0.05
CA TRP A 135 4.09 2.00 -0.45
C TRP A 135 4.07 0.93 0.64
N ILE A 136 4.65 1.21 1.81
CA ILE A 136 4.64 0.27 2.94
C ILE A 136 3.21 0.12 3.49
N GLY A 137 2.46 1.21 3.60
CA GLY A 137 1.06 1.22 4.04
C GLY A 137 0.15 0.32 3.19
N PHE A 138 0.24 0.44 1.86
CA PHE A 138 -0.53 -0.38 0.92
C PHE A 138 -0.19 -1.86 0.98
N HIS A 139 1.09 -2.20 1.10
CA HIS A 139 1.49 -3.60 1.27
C HIS A 139 0.98 -4.15 2.60
N ASN A 140 1.01 -3.37 3.68
CA ASN A 140 0.43 -3.76 4.96
C ASN A 140 -1.10 -3.99 4.84
N ILE A 141 -1.84 -3.11 4.16
CA ILE A 141 -3.29 -3.28 3.97
C ILE A 141 -3.61 -4.55 3.18
N GLY A 142 -2.87 -4.81 2.09
CA GLY A 142 -3.03 -6.02 1.29
C GLY A 142 -2.72 -7.31 2.08
N LEU A 143 -1.72 -7.28 2.97
CA LEU A 143 -1.38 -8.42 3.84
C LEU A 143 -2.39 -8.62 4.98
N ILE A 144 -2.96 -7.54 5.53
CA ILE A 144 -4.00 -7.60 6.56
C ILE A 144 -5.33 -8.11 6.00
N ASP A 145 -5.65 -7.88 4.72
CA ASP A 145 -6.89 -8.40 4.11
C ASP A 145 -7.01 -9.93 4.29
N GLY A 146 -5.88 -10.64 4.16
CA GLY A 146 -5.78 -12.08 4.39
C GLY A 146 -5.96 -12.52 5.86
N GLN A 147 -5.96 -11.59 6.82
CA GLN A 147 -6.11 -11.89 8.24
C GLN A 147 -7.56 -11.69 8.73
N VAL A 148 -8.05 -12.64 9.54
CA VAL A 148 -9.37 -12.55 10.18
C VAL A 148 -9.37 -11.58 11.38
N ARG A 149 -8.22 -11.43 12.06
CA ARG A 149 -8.04 -10.49 13.18
C ARG A 149 -7.42 -9.20 12.65
N GLY A 150 -8.06 -8.05 12.89
CA GLY A 150 -7.53 -6.74 12.47
C GLY A 150 -8.49 -5.86 11.67
N ILE A 151 -9.76 -6.24 11.52
CA ILE A 151 -10.79 -5.50 10.75
C ILE A 151 -10.84 -4.01 11.08
N ARG A 152 -10.80 -3.63 12.37
CA ARG A 152 -10.85 -2.22 12.77
C ARG A 152 -9.63 -1.44 12.28
N HIS A 153 -8.44 -2.04 12.37
CA HIS A 153 -7.21 -1.40 11.90
C HIS A 153 -7.18 -1.33 10.37
N PHE A 154 -7.63 -2.38 9.69
CA PHE A 154 -7.82 -2.41 8.24
C PHE A 154 -8.76 -1.31 7.74
N VAL A 155 -9.92 -1.15 8.37
CA VAL A 155 -10.91 -0.12 8.00
C VAL A 155 -10.33 1.28 8.20
N ILE A 156 -9.71 1.55 9.36
CA ILE A 156 -9.09 2.86 9.63
C ILE A 156 -7.99 3.15 8.61
N ALA A 157 -7.06 2.21 8.40
CA ALA A 157 -5.96 2.38 7.46
C ALA A 157 -6.43 2.62 6.03
N THR A 158 -7.52 1.96 5.61
CA THR A 158 -8.05 2.12 4.26
C THR A 158 -8.82 3.42 4.09
N VAL A 159 -9.66 3.80 5.05
CA VAL A 159 -10.40 5.07 5.03
C VAL A 159 -9.46 6.27 5.03
N VAL A 160 -8.34 6.18 5.77
CA VAL A 160 -7.33 7.25 5.81
C VAL A 160 -6.38 7.17 4.60
N GLY A 161 -6.13 5.99 4.05
CA GLY A 161 -5.19 5.78 2.94
C GLY A 161 -5.72 6.08 1.54
N ILE A 162 -7.04 6.01 1.32
CA ILE A 162 -7.66 6.32 0.00
C ILE A 162 -7.58 7.82 -0.36
N PRO A 163 -7.94 8.76 0.54
CA PRO A 163 -7.94 10.20 0.20
C PRO A 163 -6.59 10.73 -0.31
N PRO A 164 -5.42 10.41 0.26
CA PRO A 164 -4.12 10.82 -0.27
C PRO A 164 -3.88 10.40 -1.73
N ILE A 165 -4.31 9.19 -2.12
CA ILE A 165 -4.17 8.69 -3.51
C ILE A 165 -5.03 9.51 -4.45
N ILE A 166 -6.31 9.69 -4.10
CA ILE A 166 -7.26 10.41 -4.94
C ILE A 166 -6.85 11.87 -5.08
N LEU A 167 -6.41 12.49 -3.98
CA LEU A 167 -5.96 13.87 -3.96
C LEU A 167 -4.72 14.05 -4.85
N LEU A 168 -3.75 13.14 -4.73
CA LEU A 168 -2.58 13.12 -5.61
C LEU A 168 -2.98 12.93 -7.08
N LEU A 169 -3.87 11.99 -7.37
CA LEU A 169 -4.37 11.73 -8.72
C LEU A 169 -4.97 12.99 -9.32
N VAL A 170 -5.87 13.65 -8.60
CA VAL A 170 -6.51 14.88 -9.07
C VAL A 170 -5.46 15.98 -9.29
N TRP A 171 -4.51 16.17 -8.37
CA TRP A 171 -3.51 17.23 -8.49
C TRP A 171 -2.52 17.01 -9.64
N VAL A 172 -2.11 15.76 -9.85
CA VAL A 172 -1.26 15.36 -10.99
C VAL A 172 -2.02 15.59 -12.30
N MET A 173 -3.28 15.16 -12.40
CA MET A 173 -4.09 15.31 -13.61
C MET A 173 -4.41 16.77 -13.94
N LEU A 174 -4.56 17.63 -12.92
CA LEU A 174 -4.77 19.06 -13.10
C LEU A 174 -3.48 19.84 -13.38
N TYR A 175 -2.31 19.18 -13.42
CA TYR A 175 -1.00 19.82 -13.57
C TYR A 175 -0.77 20.96 -12.56
N ARG A 176 -1.27 20.79 -11.32
CA ARG A 176 -1.21 21.81 -10.25
C ARG A 176 -0.06 21.60 -9.27
N LEU A 177 0.82 20.63 -9.50
CA LEU A 177 1.95 20.35 -8.62
C LEU A 177 3.17 21.18 -9.02
N ASP A 178 3.66 21.97 -8.08
CA ASP A 178 4.84 22.81 -8.29
C ASP A 178 6.14 21.99 -8.35
N GLY A 179 7.05 22.40 -9.23
CA GLY A 179 8.39 21.82 -9.33
C GLY A 179 8.45 20.38 -9.82
N CYS A 180 7.39 19.89 -10.47
CA CYS A 180 7.37 18.55 -11.05
C CYS A 180 7.92 18.52 -12.48
N THR A 181 8.57 17.42 -12.85
CA THR A 181 9.10 17.22 -14.20
C THR A 181 8.12 16.43 -15.05
N SER A 182 7.71 16.97 -16.19
CA SER A 182 7.04 16.18 -17.23
C SER A 182 8.10 15.43 -18.04
N PHE A 183 7.88 14.13 -18.26
CA PHE A 183 8.75 13.30 -19.09
C PHE A 183 7.91 12.37 -19.98
N SER A 184 8.37 12.18 -21.22
CA SER A 184 7.81 11.18 -22.14
C SER A 184 8.55 9.87 -21.98
N LEU A 185 7.81 8.77 -21.82
CA LEU A 185 8.35 7.42 -21.75
C LEU A 185 8.51 6.81 -23.14
N MET A 186 7.54 7.06 -24.01
CA MET A 186 7.54 6.54 -25.37
C MET A 186 6.90 7.56 -26.30
N GLU A 187 7.72 8.07 -27.21
CA GLU A 187 7.28 8.93 -28.30
C GLU A 187 7.37 8.12 -29.59
N HIS A 188 6.22 7.90 -30.23
CA HIS A 188 6.15 7.25 -31.52
C HIS A 188 5.51 8.19 -32.53
N HIS A 189 6.27 8.48 -33.59
CA HIS A 189 5.84 9.38 -34.65
C HIS A 189 5.68 8.58 -35.94
N ASN A 190 4.45 8.47 -36.43
CA ASN A 190 4.14 7.95 -37.75
C ASN A 190 3.54 9.05 -38.62
N LYS A 191 3.56 8.90 -39.94
CA LYS A 191 3.05 9.89 -40.92
C LYS A 191 1.60 10.33 -40.69
N HIS A 192 0.82 9.54 -39.95
CA HIS A 192 -0.60 9.80 -39.68
C HIS A 192 -0.98 9.86 -38.20
N THR A 193 -0.07 9.54 -37.28
CA THR A 193 -0.36 9.49 -35.85
C THR A 193 0.87 9.85 -35.02
N GLN A 194 0.67 10.75 -34.06
CA GLN A 194 1.62 11.00 -32.97
C GLN A 194 1.09 10.30 -31.73
N PHE A 195 1.86 9.37 -31.17
CA PHE A 195 1.56 8.73 -29.89
C PHE A 195 2.63 9.12 -28.88
N ASN A 196 2.21 9.77 -27.80
CA ASN A 196 3.10 10.14 -26.70
C ASN A 196 2.54 9.51 -25.42
N LEU A 197 3.28 8.56 -24.85
CA LEU A 197 3.00 8.02 -23.53
C LEU A 197 3.77 8.83 -22.49
N SER A 198 3.07 9.66 -21.74
CA SER A 198 3.66 10.46 -20.67
C SER A 198 3.81 9.65 -19.38
N GLY A 199 4.81 10.00 -18.57
CA GLY A 199 4.90 9.51 -17.19
C GLY A 199 3.63 9.81 -16.38
N VAL A 200 2.98 10.94 -16.66
CA VAL A 200 1.70 11.35 -16.03
C VAL A 200 0.58 10.34 -16.34
N ASP A 201 0.54 9.77 -17.54
CA ASP A 201 -0.48 8.80 -17.94
C ASP A 201 -0.31 7.48 -17.17
N VAL A 202 0.95 7.04 -17.00
CA VAL A 202 1.27 5.84 -16.23
C VAL A 202 0.96 6.03 -14.75
N ILE A 203 1.28 7.20 -14.22
CA ILE A 203 0.96 7.59 -12.84
C ILE A 203 -0.56 7.60 -12.62
N GLY A 204 -1.31 8.22 -13.53
CA GLY A 204 -2.77 8.29 -13.49
C GLY A 204 -3.42 6.91 -13.51
N ASN A 205 -3.08 6.10 -14.52
CA ASN A 205 -3.60 4.74 -14.64
C ASN A 205 -3.23 3.88 -13.43
N GLY A 206 -2.00 4.02 -12.93
CA GLY A 206 -1.53 3.35 -11.73
C GLY A 206 -2.35 3.72 -10.49
N MET A 207 -2.55 5.00 -10.23
CA MET A 207 -3.35 5.48 -9.09
C MET A 207 -4.83 5.11 -9.18
N VAL A 208 -5.43 5.17 -10.36
CA VAL A 208 -6.81 4.69 -10.58
C VAL A 208 -6.90 3.19 -10.29
N THR A 209 -5.98 2.40 -10.82
CA THR A 209 -5.92 0.95 -10.58
C THR A 209 -5.78 0.64 -9.10
N LEU A 210 -4.86 1.32 -8.40
CA LEU A 210 -4.70 1.16 -6.94
C LEU A 210 -5.97 1.53 -6.18
N SER A 211 -6.63 2.64 -6.54
CA SER A 211 -7.89 3.06 -5.92
C SER A 211 -8.99 2.01 -6.08
N LEU A 212 -9.12 1.41 -7.27
CA LEU A 212 -10.06 0.34 -7.55
C LEU A 212 -9.72 -0.94 -6.78
N LEU A 213 -8.44 -1.33 -6.73
CA LEU A 213 -7.99 -2.50 -5.96
C LEU A 213 -8.27 -2.32 -4.48
N MET A 214 -7.95 -1.15 -3.91
CA MET A 214 -8.23 -0.83 -2.51
C MET A 214 -9.73 -0.86 -2.22
N THR A 215 -10.55 -0.28 -3.11
CA THR A 215 -12.00 -0.33 -2.99
C THR A 215 -12.53 -1.77 -3.03
N LYS A 216 -12.01 -2.61 -3.94
CA LYS A 216 -12.34 -4.03 -4.02
C LYS A 216 -12.01 -4.77 -2.72
N LEU A 217 -10.85 -4.50 -2.12
CA LEU A 217 -10.46 -5.10 -0.84
C LEU A 217 -11.46 -4.71 0.26
N VAL A 218 -11.84 -3.43 0.35
CA VAL A 218 -12.84 -2.96 1.34
C VAL A 218 -14.19 -3.64 1.15
N VAL A 219 -14.70 -3.69 -0.08
CA VAL A 219 -16.00 -4.29 -0.39
C VAL A 219 -15.99 -5.77 -0.06
N ARG A 220 -14.96 -6.51 -0.49
CA ARG A 220 -14.79 -7.94 -0.18
C ARG A 220 -14.74 -8.16 1.33
N LYS A 221 -13.98 -7.33 2.05
CA LYS A 221 -13.87 -7.45 3.51
C LYS A 221 -15.21 -7.21 4.19
N ARG A 222 -15.96 -6.19 3.78
CA ARG A 222 -17.31 -5.92 4.29
C ARG A 222 -18.25 -7.10 4.06
N GLN A 223 -18.30 -7.63 2.84
CA GLN A 223 -19.11 -8.81 2.52
C GLN A 223 -18.77 -10.02 3.39
N SER A 224 -17.48 -10.24 3.68
CA SER A 224 -17.06 -11.35 4.56
C SER A 224 -17.52 -11.19 6.01
N LEU A 225 -17.74 -9.96 6.47
CA LEU A 225 -18.27 -9.67 7.81
C LEU A 225 -19.78 -9.86 7.86
N ASP A 226 -20.49 -9.38 6.83
CA ASP A 226 -21.94 -9.51 6.72
C ASP A 226 -22.38 -10.98 6.56
N SER A 227 -21.46 -11.87 6.15
CA SER A 227 -21.69 -13.31 5.95
C SER A 227 -21.38 -14.17 7.17
N GLN A 228 -20.88 -13.61 8.28
CA GLN A 228 -20.68 -14.33 9.53
C GLN A 228 -21.97 -14.24 10.37
N PRO A 229 -22.66 -15.37 10.64
CA PRO A 229 -23.88 -15.39 11.46
C PRO A 229 -23.60 -15.06 12.94
#